data_AF-A0A9P4W7U5-F1
#
_entry.id   AF-A0A9P4W7U5-F1
#
_cell.length_a   1.000
_cell.length_b   1.000
_cell.length_c   1.000
_cell.angle_alpha   90.00
_cell.angle_beta   90.00
_cell.angle_gamma   90.00
#
_symmetry.space_group_name_H-M   'P 1'
#
loop_
_entity.id
_entity.type
_entity.pdbx_description
1 polymer ?
#
loop_
_entity_poly.entity_id
_entity_poly.type
_entity_poly.pdbx_seq_one_letter_code
_entity_poly.pdbx_strand_id
1 'polypeptide(L)'
;MITQEGTSQPNRALHTRPGMQAATTEAKAQCLQLSTLLSGDLQTELSDGKIRTDHDIYPEDDLILPSSHIFNADYMGQDVVLELLKMYYENNTFSVCNIEGGLDKLCTAVASSADGAALDFVPLDHIHDLQIRVKCEHFTAYVSSAEEAGPKRRLEELAEKLSFLDRTVESLQILRSRAQASSHDLNVEFVLMSDLNSTGHNRYYLQLHLTNLLQAIRNAVYELLHDREHTTVRVTSQDDSVWAFPRNYTGLFKMAKNKWEHEKSKQRPNRDWSSDFWVPPLGWIVLPGSTELMDLGGYIDNSYGHPTYNNLQEFHLSRWGINDILRDTTSSASAEDADFVDDSYWPVGIPFNHRLLQTLIDRGVFEAEEDMFSEDDW
;
A
#
# COMPACT_ATOMS: atom_id res chain seq x y z
N MET A 1 -24.31 69.09 -30.80
CA MET A 1 -24.64 67.65 -30.74
C MET A 1 -23.51 66.94 -31.48
N ILE A 2 -22.66 66.25 -30.73
CA ILE A 2 -21.39 65.67 -31.19
C ILE A 2 -21.71 64.25 -31.69
N THR A 3 -21.37 63.93 -32.93
CA THR A 3 -21.35 62.56 -33.44
C THR A 3 -19.95 62.22 -33.90
N GLN A 4 -19.40 61.17 -33.28
CA GLN A 4 -18.04 60.67 -33.37
C GLN A 4 -17.75 59.87 -34.66
N GLU A 5 -16.45 59.79 -34.89
CA GLU A 5 -15.69 59.23 -35.99
C GLU A 5 -15.87 57.72 -36.19
N GLY A 6 -15.77 57.29 -37.45
CA GLY A 6 -15.52 55.91 -37.84
C GLY A 6 -14.31 55.85 -38.77
N THR A 7 -13.13 55.60 -38.22
CA THR A 7 -11.93 55.22 -38.98
C THR A 7 -11.49 53.83 -38.56
N SER A 8 -11.63 52.90 -39.50
CA SER A 8 -11.21 51.49 -39.43
C SER A 8 -9.68 51.36 -39.42
N GLN A 9 -9.12 50.68 -38.42
CA GLN A 9 -7.77 50.10 -38.47
C GLN A 9 -7.84 48.59 -38.78
N PRO A 10 -6.83 48.01 -39.46
CA PRO A 10 -6.82 46.61 -39.84
C PRO A 10 -6.35 45.69 -38.70
N ASN A 11 -7.01 44.54 -38.59
CA ASN A 11 -6.66 43.40 -37.74
C ASN A 11 -5.22 42.93 -38.00
N ARG A 12 -4.36 43.04 -36.99
CA ARG A 12 -3.08 42.34 -36.92
C ARG A 12 -3.31 41.02 -36.18
N ALA A 13 -3.46 39.95 -36.94
CA ALA A 13 -3.45 38.59 -36.41
C ALA A 13 -2.07 38.30 -35.81
N LEU A 14 -2.03 38.00 -34.51
CA LEU A 14 -0.88 37.41 -33.85
C LEU A 14 -0.72 35.98 -34.35
N HIS A 15 0.33 35.73 -35.13
CA HIS A 15 0.83 34.40 -35.42
C HIS A 15 1.35 33.76 -34.11
N THR A 16 0.53 32.91 -33.50
CA THR A 16 0.98 31.93 -32.52
C THR A 16 1.80 30.86 -33.25
N ARG A 17 3.08 30.73 -32.88
CA ARG A 17 3.99 29.69 -33.38
C ARG A 17 3.52 28.31 -32.88
N PRO A 18 3.31 27.31 -33.75
CA PRO A 18 2.83 25.97 -33.38
C PRO A 18 3.97 25.04 -32.92
N GLY A 19 4.90 25.53 -32.11
CA GLY A 19 6.16 24.83 -31.80
C GLY A 19 6.30 24.22 -30.40
N MET A 20 5.37 24.47 -29.47
CA MET A 20 5.51 24.04 -28.06
C MET A 20 4.42 23.09 -27.55
N GLN A 21 3.43 22.72 -28.38
CA GLN A 21 2.31 21.87 -27.96
C GLN A 21 2.44 20.40 -28.38
N ALA A 22 3.53 20.03 -29.07
CA ALA A 22 3.70 18.68 -29.63
C ALA A 22 4.69 17.78 -28.86
N ALA A 23 5.25 18.25 -27.74
CA ALA A 23 6.17 17.46 -26.91
C ALA A 23 5.52 16.89 -25.63
N THR A 24 4.25 17.17 -25.38
CA THR A 24 3.53 16.78 -24.16
C THR A 24 2.43 15.76 -24.48
N THR A 25 2.80 14.58 -24.95
CA THR A 25 1.90 13.41 -24.92
C THR A 25 2.71 12.13 -25.09
N GLU A 26 3.38 11.70 -24.02
CA GLU A 26 3.75 10.31 -23.66
C GLU A 26 4.85 10.35 -22.58
N ALA A 27 4.53 10.85 -21.39
CA ALA A 27 5.37 10.60 -20.22
C ALA A 27 4.89 9.27 -19.60
N LYS A 28 5.67 8.20 -19.79
CA LYS A 28 5.45 6.91 -19.11
C LYS A 28 5.60 7.13 -17.60
N ALA A 29 4.73 6.52 -16.81
CA ALA A 29 4.84 6.49 -15.36
C ALA A 29 6.21 5.93 -14.94
N GLN A 30 7.07 6.78 -14.37
CA GLN A 30 8.37 6.39 -13.83
C GLN A 30 8.34 6.45 -12.31
N CYS A 31 9.04 5.50 -11.70
CA CYS A 31 9.17 5.38 -10.25
C CYS A 31 10.09 6.49 -9.74
N LEU A 32 9.57 7.44 -8.98
CA LEU A 32 10.38 8.50 -8.39
C LEU A 32 11.07 7.94 -7.15
N GLN A 33 12.23 7.31 -7.34
CA GLN A 33 13.17 7.04 -6.26
C GLN A 33 14.27 8.10 -6.27
N LEU A 34 14.34 8.89 -5.19
CA LEU A 34 15.51 9.70 -4.85
C LEU A 34 16.63 8.76 -4.38
N SER A 35 17.32 8.11 -5.32
CA SER A 35 18.59 7.43 -5.02
C SER A 35 19.57 7.56 -6.19
N THR A 36 20.84 7.74 -5.83
CA THR A 36 21.96 8.12 -6.69
C THR A 36 22.44 6.94 -7.56
N LEU A 37 22.51 7.18 -8.88
CA LEU A 37 23.33 6.53 -9.93
C LEU A 37 24.02 5.19 -9.57
N LEU A 38 23.62 4.09 -10.24
CA LEU A 38 24.48 3.13 -10.96
C LEU A 38 23.64 2.01 -11.61
N SER A 39 23.92 1.68 -12.87
CA SER A 39 23.16 0.70 -13.68
C SER A 39 23.52 -0.76 -13.37
N GLY A 40 22.49 -1.61 -13.29
CA GLY A 40 22.53 -3.07 -13.14
C GLY A 40 21.38 -3.51 -12.23
N ASP A 41 20.86 -4.73 -12.37
CA ASP A 41 19.91 -5.32 -11.40
C ASP A 41 20.60 -5.36 -10.02
N LEU A 42 20.53 -4.25 -9.29
CA LEU A 42 21.25 -4.03 -8.05
C LEU A 42 20.38 -4.55 -6.92
N GLN A 43 20.76 -5.72 -6.43
CA GLN A 43 20.25 -6.18 -5.15
C GLN A 43 20.85 -5.34 -4.03
N THR A 44 20.07 -4.44 -3.44
CA THR A 44 20.53 -3.57 -2.34
C THR A 44 19.97 -4.07 -1.03
N GLU A 45 20.83 -4.32 -0.05
CA GLU A 45 20.39 -4.69 1.31
C GLU A 45 19.81 -3.46 2.03
N LEU A 46 18.53 -3.51 2.38
CA LEU A 46 17.79 -2.50 3.09
C LEU A 46 18.25 -2.43 4.56
N SER A 47 17.95 -1.33 5.24
CA SER A 47 18.29 -1.13 6.66
C SER A 47 17.66 -2.16 7.61
N ASP A 48 16.68 -2.94 7.13
CA ASP A 48 16.07 -4.05 7.86
C ASP A 48 16.60 -5.44 7.44
N GLY A 49 17.72 -5.50 6.70
CA GLY A 49 18.38 -6.74 6.27
C GLY A 49 17.76 -7.41 5.04
N LYS A 50 16.78 -6.76 4.40
CA LYS A 50 16.08 -7.31 3.23
C LYS A 50 16.78 -6.96 1.92
N ILE A 51 16.82 -7.89 0.98
CA ILE A 51 17.41 -7.63 -0.34
C ILE A 51 16.35 -6.99 -1.22
N ARG A 52 16.51 -5.70 -1.52
CA ARG A 52 15.74 -4.96 -2.52
C ARG A 52 16.14 -5.44 -3.91
N THR A 53 15.23 -6.04 -4.68
CA THR A 53 15.43 -6.18 -6.12
C THR A 53 15.17 -4.82 -6.75
N ASP A 54 16.17 -4.29 -7.48
CA ASP A 54 16.01 -3.01 -8.15
C ASP A 54 14.97 -3.14 -9.28
N HIS A 55 13.79 -2.56 -9.06
CA HIS A 55 12.78 -2.36 -10.10
C HIS A 55 12.79 -0.89 -10.58
N ASP A 56 13.84 -0.14 -10.25
CA ASP A 56 13.96 1.26 -10.61
C ASP A 56 14.14 1.35 -12.13
N ILE A 57 13.18 2.03 -12.77
CA ILE A 57 13.35 2.49 -14.15
C ILE A 57 14.19 3.75 -14.03
N TYR A 58 15.47 3.66 -14.39
CA TYR A 58 16.32 4.85 -14.48
C TYR A 58 15.66 5.86 -15.41
N PRO A 59 15.51 7.12 -14.98
CA PRO A 59 14.93 8.13 -15.82
C PRO A 59 15.78 8.27 -17.08
N GLU A 60 15.12 8.45 -18.23
CA GLU A 60 15.81 8.76 -19.47
C GLU A 60 16.57 10.09 -19.29
N ASP A 61 17.72 10.26 -19.94
CA ASP A 61 18.60 11.42 -19.73
C ASP A 61 17.93 12.77 -20.04
N ASP A 62 16.81 12.75 -20.78
CA ASP A 62 15.99 13.90 -21.14
C ASP A 62 14.86 14.20 -20.13
N LEU A 63 14.69 13.35 -19.10
CA LEU A 63 13.66 13.55 -18.10
C LEU A 63 14.07 14.64 -17.09
N ILE A 64 13.20 15.63 -16.94
CA ILE A 64 13.39 16.71 -15.98
C ILE A 64 12.99 16.21 -14.60
N LEU A 65 13.96 16.08 -13.69
CA LEU A 65 13.70 15.67 -12.30
C LEU A 65 13.57 16.88 -11.37
N PRO A 66 12.87 16.75 -10.21
CA PRO A 66 12.82 17.80 -9.19
C PRO A 66 14.19 18.23 -8.64
N SER A 67 15.21 17.38 -8.78
CA SER A 67 16.61 17.68 -8.44
C SER A 67 17.37 18.45 -9.53
N SER A 68 16.73 18.72 -10.67
CA SER A 68 17.34 19.48 -11.75
C SER A 68 17.61 20.93 -11.33
N HIS A 69 18.69 21.51 -11.88
CA HIS A 69 19.10 22.89 -11.63
C HIS A 69 18.01 23.93 -11.93
N ILE A 70 17.01 23.59 -12.76
CA ILE A 70 15.87 24.47 -13.05
C ILE A 70 14.91 24.65 -11.84
N PHE A 71 15.00 23.79 -10.83
CA PHE A 71 14.25 23.89 -9.58
C PHE A 71 15.09 24.40 -8.40
N ASN A 72 16.30 24.92 -8.68
CA ASN A 72 17.15 25.53 -7.67
C ASN A 72 16.76 27.00 -7.48
N ALA A 73 16.27 27.36 -6.29
CA ALA A 73 15.81 28.70 -5.98
C ALA A 73 16.94 29.75 -6.00
N ASP A 74 18.18 29.34 -5.69
CA ASP A 74 19.35 30.23 -5.73
C ASP A 74 19.70 30.64 -7.17
N TYR A 75 19.33 29.82 -8.16
CA TYR A 75 19.59 30.08 -9.57
C TYR A 75 18.41 30.78 -10.28
N MET A 76 17.19 30.23 -10.12
CA MET A 76 16.01 30.71 -10.86
C MET A 76 15.19 31.76 -10.10
N GLY A 77 15.42 31.90 -8.80
CA GLY A 77 14.56 32.67 -7.89
C GLY A 77 13.38 31.85 -7.36
N GLN A 78 13.02 32.08 -6.10
CA GLN A 78 12.03 31.30 -5.36
C GLN A 78 10.65 31.26 -6.04
N ASP A 79 10.14 32.42 -6.47
CA ASP A 79 8.81 32.52 -7.08
C ASP A 79 8.71 31.69 -8.38
N VAL A 80 9.76 31.74 -9.20
CA VAL A 80 9.85 31.00 -10.46
C VAL A 80 9.91 29.49 -10.19
N VAL A 81 10.71 29.06 -9.23
CA VAL A 81 10.79 27.64 -8.84
C VAL A 81 9.46 27.12 -8.34
N LEU A 82 8.74 27.88 -7.51
CA LEU A 82 7.42 27.48 -7.02
C LEU A 82 6.42 27.29 -8.15
N GLU A 83 6.40 28.19 -9.14
CA GLU A 83 5.53 28.05 -10.32
C GLU A 83 5.92 26.84 -11.18
N LEU A 84 7.22 26.63 -11.38
CA LEU A 84 7.74 25.47 -12.13
C LEU A 84 7.42 24.15 -11.42
N LEU A 85 7.56 24.08 -10.09
CA LEU A 85 7.23 22.89 -9.31
C LEU A 85 5.73 22.58 -9.38
N LYS A 86 4.87 23.59 -9.27
CA LYS A 86 3.42 23.42 -9.48
C LYS A 86 3.12 22.82 -10.85
N MET A 87 3.62 23.44 -11.91
CA MET A 87 3.43 22.93 -13.27
C MET A 87 4.01 21.52 -13.44
N TYR A 88 5.14 21.22 -12.81
CA TYR A 88 5.74 19.89 -12.87
C TYR A 88 4.85 18.83 -12.22
N TYR A 89 4.40 19.05 -10.98
CA TYR A 89 3.60 18.06 -10.26
C TYR A 89 2.16 17.94 -10.79
N GLU A 90 1.57 19.02 -11.30
CA GLU A 90 0.21 19.00 -11.87
C GLU A 90 0.15 18.25 -13.22
N ASN A 91 1.23 18.27 -14.01
CA ASN A 91 1.20 17.73 -15.37
C ASN A 91 1.84 16.34 -15.51
N ASN A 92 2.25 15.70 -14.41
CA ASN A 92 2.91 14.40 -14.44
C ASN A 92 2.19 13.36 -13.59
N THR A 93 2.33 12.09 -13.99
CA THR A 93 1.91 10.94 -13.18
C THR A 93 3.09 10.47 -12.34
N PHE A 94 2.85 10.29 -11.05
CA PHE A 94 3.88 9.89 -10.09
C PHE A 94 3.68 8.45 -9.67
N SER A 95 4.75 7.64 -9.67
CA SER A 95 4.72 6.32 -9.06
C SER A 95 5.69 6.26 -7.88
N VAL A 96 5.17 5.90 -6.71
CA VAL A 96 5.89 5.91 -5.42
C VAL A 96 5.73 4.56 -4.76
N CYS A 97 6.80 4.04 -4.18
CA CYS A 97 6.74 2.80 -3.39
C CYS A 97 6.46 3.09 -1.91
N ASN A 98 5.79 2.16 -1.22
CA ASN A 98 5.52 2.27 0.22
C ASN A 98 6.75 1.93 1.11
N ILE A 99 7.88 1.57 0.51
CA ILE A 99 9.14 1.29 1.21
C ILE A 99 10.01 2.55 1.33
N GLU A 100 10.96 2.55 2.28
CA GLU A 100 12.03 3.56 2.43
C GLU A 100 11.54 5.03 2.56
N GLY A 101 10.35 5.25 3.10
CA GLY A 101 9.80 6.60 3.30
C GLY A 101 9.48 7.33 2.00
N GLY A 102 9.28 6.61 0.88
CA GLY A 102 8.91 7.20 -0.41
C GLY A 102 7.65 8.07 -0.32
N LEU A 103 6.62 7.57 0.40
CA LEU A 103 5.40 8.32 0.66
C LEU A 103 5.63 9.55 1.55
N ASP A 104 6.52 9.46 2.53
CA ASP A 104 6.82 10.55 3.46
C ASP A 104 7.43 11.75 2.71
N LYS A 105 8.32 11.48 1.75
CA LYS A 105 8.92 12.51 0.89
C LYS A 105 7.89 13.24 0.04
N LEU A 106 6.83 12.55 -0.39
CA LEU A 106 5.73 13.16 -1.14
C LEU A 106 4.85 14.06 -0.26
N CYS A 107 4.74 13.70 1.01
CA CYS A 107 3.89 14.38 1.99
C CYS A 107 4.61 15.49 2.77
N THR A 108 5.90 15.70 2.51
CA THR A 108 6.75 16.70 3.18
C THR A 108 7.19 17.80 2.21
N ALA A 109 7.59 18.93 2.78
CA ALA A 109 7.99 20.11 2.02
C ALA A 109 9.30 19.88 1.24
N VAL A 110 9.37 20.37 0.00
CA VAL A 110 10.57 20.25 -0.85
C VAL A 110 11.67 21.21 -0.37
N ALA A 111 12.88 20.70 -0.18
CA ALA A 111 14.07 21.55 0.01
C ALA A 111 14.59 22.06 -1.34
N SER A 112 14.87 23.36 -1.47
CA SER A 112 15.25 23.97 -2.77
C SER A 112 16.53 24.80 -2.76
N SER A 113 17.12 25.06 -1.58
CA SER A 113 18.41 25.75 -1.48
C SER A 113 19.54 24.80 -1.11
N ALA A 114 20.78 25.20 -1.44
CA ALA A 114 21.99 24.48 -1.03
C ALA A 114 22.12 24.35 0.50
N ASP A 115 21.49 25.26 1.25
CA ASP A 115 21.43 25.26 2.71
C ASP A 115 20.31 24.35 3.28
N GLY A 116 19.54 23.69 2.41
CA GLY A 116 18.45 22.80 2.80
C GLY A 116 17.20 23.52 3.32
N ALA A 117 17.03 24.81 3.03
CA ALA A 117 15.83 25.54 3.41
C ALA A 117 14.61 24.96 2.66
N ALA A 118 13.58 24.58 3.43
CA ALA A 118 12.33 24.07 2.88
C ALA A 118 11.57 25.20 2.19
N LEU A 119 11.14 24.96 0.94
CA LEU A 119 10.08 25.73 0.33
C LEU A 119 8.76 25.34 0.98
N ASP A 120 7.86 26.30 1.13
CA ASP A 120 6.46 26.01 1.51
C ASP A 120 5.71 25.40 0.31
N PHE A 121 6.14 24.21 -0.10
CA PHE A 121 5.64 23.46 -1.24
C PHE A 121 5.65 21.97 -0.92
N VAL A 122 4.47 21.36 -0.86
CA VAL A 122 4.31 19.92 -0.63
C VAL A 122 3.87 19.26 -1.94
N PRO A 123 4.65 18.30 -2.49
CA PRO A 123 4.36 17.69 -3.78
C PRO A 123 2.95 17.13 -3.91
N LEU A 124 2.49 16.39 -2.89
CA LEU A 124 1.18 15.75 -2.91
C LEU A 124 0.03 16.73 -3.15
N ASP A 125 0.16 18.00 -2.76
CA ASP A 125 -0.91 19.00 -2.93
C ASP A 125 -1.16 19.39 -4.40
N HIS A 126 -0.26 19.00 -5.29
CA HIS A 126 -0.24 19.37 -6.70
C HIS A 126 -0.34 18.16 -7.64
N ILE A 127 -0.33 16.94 -7.13
CA ILE A 127 -0.34 15.73 -7.96
C ILE A 127 -1.77 15.33 -8.30
N HIS A 128 -2.08 15.25 -9.59
CA HIS A 128 -3.37 14.75 -10.04
C HIS A 128 -3.43 13.23 -10.20
N ASP A 129 -2.35 12.59 -10.65
CA ASP A 129 -2.30 11.15 -10.89
C ASP A 129 -1.16 10.50 -10.09
N LEU A 130 -1.52 9.67 -9.10
CA LEU A 130 -0.59 9.02 -8.19
C LEU A 130 -0.76 7.49 -8.22
N GLN A 131 0.32 6.77 -8.49
CA GLN A 131 0.41 5.32 -8.33
C GLN A 131 1.22 4.98 -7.07
N ILE A 132 0.60 4.25 -6.15
CA ILE A 132 1.24 3.76 -4.93
C ILE A 132 1.54 2.27 -5.12
N ARG A 133 2.83 1.95 -5.28
CA ARG A 133 3.32 0.58 -5.40
C ARG A 133 3.53 0.00 -4.01
N VAL A 134 2.69 -0.95 -3.63
CA VAL A 134 2.82 -1.71 -2.38
C VAL A 134 3.67 -2.93 -2.70
N LYS A 135 4.96 -2.89 -2.36
CA LYS A 135 5.91 -3.95 -2.68
C LYS A 135 5.84 -5.09 -1.66
N CYS A 136 5.21 -6.18 -2.06
CA CYS A 136 4.92 -7.37 -1.25
C CYS A 136 5.77 -8.59 -1.66
N GLU A 137 6.71 -8.45 -2.59
CA GLU A 137 7.61 -9.54 -3.03
C GLU A 137 8.46 -10.12 -1.88
N HIS A 138 8.79 -9.32 -0.87
CA HIS A 138 9.49 -9.81 0.33
C HIS A 138 8.59 -10.54 1.34
N PHE A 139 7.28 -10.59 1.09
CA PHE A 139 6.34 -11.25 1.99
C PHE A 139 6.53 -12.77 2.03
N THR A 140 7.12 -13.35 0.96
CA THR A 140 7.35 -14.80 0.79
C THR A 140 8.83 -15.19 0.76
N ALA A 141 9.75 -14.23 0.60
CA ALA A 141 11.17 -14.47 0.29
C ALA A 141 11.97 -15.29 1.34
N TYR A 142 11.56 -15.32 2.61
CA TYR A 142 12.30 -16.02 3.68
C TYR A 142 11.78 -17.43 4.01
N VAL A 143 10.75 -17.92 3.29
CA VAL A 143 10.06 -19.19 3.61
C VAL A 143 10.77 -20.43 3.02
N SER A 144 11.96 -20.26 2.44
CA SER A 144 12.74 -21.38 1.91
C SER A 144 13.16 -22.31 3.07
N SER A 145 12.57 -23.50 3.11
CA SER A 145 12.68 -24.61 4.10
C SER A 145 11.67 -24.68 5.26
N ALA A 146 10.39 -24.37 5.03
CA ALA A 146 9.31 -24.60 6.01
C ALA A 146 9.13 -26.07 6.48
N GLU A 147 9.63 -27.05 5.70
CA GLU A 147 9.58 -28.48 6.06
C GLU A 147 10.56 -28.86 7.19
N GLU A 148 11.59 -28.04 7.46
CA GLU A 148 12.57 -28.26 8.54
C GLU A 148 12.55 -27.14 9.62
N ALA A 149 11.74 -26.10 9.42
CA ALA A 149 11.64 -24.98 10.35
C ALA A 149 10.87 -25.38 11.62
N GLY A 150 11.56 -25.43 12.75
CA GLY A 150 10.96 -25.64 14.07
C GLY A 150 9.96 -24.53 14.48
N PRO A 151 9.19 -24.74 15.57
CA PRO A 151 8.18 -23.81 16.10
C PRO A 151 8.61 -22.34 16.13
N LYS A 152 9.80 -22.07 16.66
CA LYS A 152 10.36 -20.73 16.80
C LYS A 152 10.46 -19.98 15.46
N ARG A 153 11.06 -20.60 14.45
CA ARG A 153 11.27 -19.99 13.13
C ARG A 153 9.93 -19.63 12.46
N ARG A 154 8.90 -20.46 12.63
CA ARG A 154 7.55 -20.16 12.11
C ARG A 154 6.90 -18.95 12.80
N LEU A 155 7.14 -18.78 14.10
CA LEU A 155 6.67 -17.61 14.84
C LEU A 155 7.43 -16.34 14.44
N GLU A 156 8.74 -16.44 14.21
CA GLU A 156 9.57 -15.35 13.67
C GLU A 156 9.08 -14.95 12.27
N GLU A 157 8.82 -15.90 11.39
CA GLU A 157 8.23 -15.66 10.06
C GLU A 157 6.86 -14.96 10.16
N LEU A 158 6.01 -15.37 11.10
CA LEU A 158 4.73 -14.69 11.35
C LEU A 158 4.96 -13.24 11.81
N ALA A 159 5.89 -13.01 12.74
CA ALA A 159 6.21 -11.68 13.24
C ALA A 159 6.71 -10.76 12.13
N GLU A 160 7.59 -11.26 11.25
CA GLU A 160 8.10 -10.51 10.11
C GLU A 160 6.99 -10.14 9.12
N LYS A 161 6.10 -11.09 8.80
CA LYS A 161 4.94 -10.85 7.93
C LYS A 161 4.01 -9.80 8.51
N LEU A 162 3.69 -9.88 9.79
CA LEU A 162 2.82 -8.90 10.45
C LEU A 162 3.49 -7.52 10.52
N SER A 163 4.77 -7.46 10.89
CA SER A 163 5.54 -6.21 10.91
C SER A 163 5.57 -5.54 9.53
N PHE A 164 5.68 -6.31 8.45
CA PHE A 164 5.58 -5.77 7.09
C PHE A 164 4.21 -5.12 6.81
N LEU A 165 3.12 -5.78 7.22
CA LEU A 165 1.77 -5.26 7.01
C LEU A 165 1.54 -4.00 7.86
N ASP A 166 2.00 -3.97 9.10
CA ASP A 166 1.92 -2.79 9.97
C ASP A 166 2.71 -1.61 9.39
N ARG A 167 3.95 -1.83 8.93
CA ARG A 167 4.72 -0.76 8.25
C ARG A 167 4.01 -0.23 7.01
N THR A 168 3.32 -1.10 6.27
CA THR A 168 2.49 -0.68 5.13
C THR A 168 1.36 0.22 5.59
N VAL A 169 0.61 -0.17 6.63
CA VAL A 169 -0.45 0.64 7.23
C VAL A 169 0.09 2.00 7.72
N GLU A 170 1.21 2.00 8.44
CA GLU A 170 1.85 3.21 8.97
C GLU A 170 2.27 4.17 7.84
N SER A 171 2.90 3.65 6.78
CA SER A 171 3.32 4.46 5.63
C SER A 171 2.12 5.11 4.92
N LEU A 172 0.98 4.42 4.86
CA LEU A 172 -0.24 4.94 4.27
C LEU A 172 -0.97 5.92 5.19
N GLN A 173 -0.74 5.87 6.51
CA GLN A 173 -1.32 6.81 7.47
C GLN A 173 -0.90 8.25 7.20
N ILE A 174 0.37 8.46 6.83
CA ILE A 174 0.90 9.79 6.51
C ILE A 174 0.23 10.33 5.26
N LEU A 175 0.12 9.50 4.21
CA LEU A 175 -0.60 9.83 3.00
C LEU A 175 -2.06 10.18 3.28
N ARG A 176 -2.78 9.34 4.04
CA ARG A 176 -4.19 9.56 4.43
C ARG A 176 -4.39 10.93 5.06
N SER A 177 -3.58 11.23 6.07
CA SER A 177 -3.64 12.48 6.84
C SER A 177 -3.37 13.70 5.95
N ARG A 178 -2.36 13.61 5.06
CA ARG A 178 -2.02 14.73 4.18
C ARG A 178 -3.03 14.89 3.04
N ALA A 179 -3.43 13.80 2.41
CA ALA A 179 -4.42 13.83 1.35
C ALA A 179 -5.69 14.52 1.85
N GLN A 180 -6.22 14.16 3.02
CA GLN A 180 -7.40 14.82 3.62
C GLN A 180 -7.28 16.35 3.78
N ALA A 181 -6.07 16.88 3.96
CA ALA A 181 -5.85 18.31 4.08
C ALA A 181 -5.83 19.06 2.74
N SER A 182 -5.65 18.35 1.62
CA SER A 182 -5.64 18.95 0.28
C SER A 182 -7.04 18.94 -0.35
N SER A 183 -7.32 19.87 -1.28
CA SER A 183 -8.65 19.99 -1.92
C SER A 183 -8.64 19.77 -3.44
N HIS A 184 -7.52 19.36 -4.03
CA HIS A 184 -7.42 19.15 -5.48
C HIS A 184 -7.96 17.77 -5.89
N ASP A 185 -8.24 17.62 -7.19
CA ASP A 185 -8.60 16.35 -7.80
C ASP A 185 -7.42 15.38 -7.76
N LEU A 186 -7.62 14.21 -7.16
CA LEU A 186 -6.56 13.20 -6.99
C LEU A 186 -7.04 11.83 -7.49
N ASN A 187 -6.35 11.26 -8.47
CA ASN A 187 -6.56 9.91 -8.96
C ASN A 187 -5.46 9.01 -8.38
N VAL A 188 -5.85 8.08 -7.51
CA VAL A 188 -4.91 7.17 -6.86
C VAL A 188 -5.06 5.75 -7.41
N GLU A 189 -3.95 5.13 -7.80
CA GLU A 189 -3.89 3.70 -8.07
C GLU A 189 -2.99 3.01 -7.05
N PHE A 190 -3.55 2.12 -6.24
CA PHE A 190 -2.78 1.16 -5.46
C PHE A 190 -2.39 -0.02 -6.34
N VAL A 191 -1.10 -0.24 -6.54
CA VAL A 191 -0.54 -1.37 -7.28
C VAL A 191 0.10 -2.33 -6.28
N LEU A 192 -0.58 -3.43 -5.96
CA LEU A 192 -0.06 -4.50 -5.13
C LEU A 192 0.92 -5.33 -5.97
N MET A 193 2.22 -5.21 -5.69
CA MET A 193 3.27 -5.96 -6.38
C MET A 193 3.66 -7.15 -5.52
N SER A 194 3.21 -8.35 -5.85
CA SER A 194 3.48 -9.55 -5.06
C SER A 194 4.17 -10.63 -5.88
N ASP A 195 4.78 -11.57 -5.17
CA ASP A 195 5.31 -12.82 -5.73
C ASP A 195 4.79 -13.98 -4.87
N LEU A 196 3.48 -14.19 -4.92
CA LEU A 196 2.77 -15.10 -4.03
C LEU A 196 3.12 -16.56 -4.30
N ASN A 197 3.47 -16.92 -5.55
CA ASN A 197 3.70 -18.31 -5.96
C ASN A 197 5.18 -18.75 -5.89
N SER A 198 6.13 -17.85 -5.58
CA SER A 198 7.57 -18.18 -5.53
C SER A 198 7.95 -19.34 -4.61
N THR A 199 7.16 -19.56 -3.57
CA THR A 199 7.40 -20.60 -2.54
C THR A 199 6.59 -21.87 -2.76
N GLY A 200 5.81 -21.97 -3.84
CA GLY A 200 4.98 -23.14 -4.13
C GLY A 200 3.86 -23.38 -3.10
N HIS A 201 3.42 -22.33 -2.41
CA HIS A 201 2.39 -22.41 -1.39
C HIS A 201 1.06 -22.99 -1.92
N ASN A 202 0.36 -23.76 -1.08
CA ASN A 202 -1.01 -24.16 -1.37
C ASN A 202 -1.89 -22.92 -1.55
N ARG A 203 -2.87 -23.02 -2.46
CA ARG A 203 -3.92 -22.04 -2.76
C ARG A 203 -4.44 -21.28 -1.53
N TYR A 204 -4.65 -21.98 -0.42
CA TYR A 204 -5.13 -21.39 0.83
C TYR A 204 -4.21 -20.26 1.34
N TYR A 205 -2.89 -20.47 1.37
CA TYR A 205 -1.93 -19.46 1.82
C TYR A 205 -1.86 -18.27 0.84
N LEU A 206 -1.97 -18.53 -0.47
CA LEU A 206 -2.07 -17.47 -1.47
C LEU A 206 -3.28 -16.56 -1.19
N GLN A 207 -4.44 -17.17 -0.90
CA GLN A 207 -5.65 -16.44 -0.54
C GLN A 207 -5.46 -15.64 0.75
N LEU A 208 -4.88 -16.23 1.79
CA LEU A 208 -4.61 -15.55 3.06
C LEU A 208 -3.68 -14.35 2.87
N HIS A 209 -2.59 -14.53 2.13
CA HIS A 209 -1.61 -13.47 1.87
C HIS A 209 -2.24 -12.31 1.10
N LEU A 210 -2.94 -12.58 0.00
CA LEU A 210 -3.65 -11.54 -0.75
C LEU A 210 -4.71 -10.83 0.10
N THR A 211 -5.41 -11.57 0.99
CA THR A 211 -6.38 -11.00 1.93
C THR A 211 -5.72 -9.98 2.84
N ASN A 212 -4.57 -10.34 3.43
CA ASN A 212 -3.83 -9.44 4.31
C ASN A 212 -3.29 -8.21 3.58
N LEU A 213 -2.82 -8.35 2.33
CA LEU A 213 -2.38 -7.22 1.51
C LEU A 213 -3.53 -6.24 1.21
N LEU A 214 -4.68 -6.77 0.79
CA LEU A 214 -5.87 -5.96 0.56
C LEU A 214 -6.38 -5.32 1.86
N GLN A 215 -6.23 -6.01 2.98
CA GLN A 215 -6.60 -5.47 4.29
C GLN A 215 -5.69 -4.33 4.73
N ALA A 216 -4.38 -4.42 4.50
CA ALA A 216 -3.42 -3.38 4.85
C ALA A 216 -3.69 -2.04 4.14
N ILE A 217 -4.21 -2.07 2.91
CA ILE A 217 -4.57 -0.85 2.16
C ILE A 217 -6.01 -0.38 2.38
N ARG A 218 -6.85 -1.19 3.03
CA ARG A 218 -8.31 -1.02 3.05
C ARG A 218 -8.76 0.35 3.57
N ASN A 219 -8.26 0.74 4.73
CA ASN A 219 -8.69 2.01 5.35
C ASN A 219 -8.23 3.19 4.48
N ALA A 220 -7.02 3.14 3.94
CA ALA A 220 -6.54 4.18 3.03
C ALA A 220 -7.44 4.31 1.80
N VAL A 221 -7.82 3.19 1.18
CA VAL A 221 -8.75 3.18 0.04
C VAL A 221 -10.10 3.79 0.41
N TYR A 222 -10.71 3.38 1.52
CA TYR A 222 -12.04 3.89 1.89
C TYR A 222 -12.04 5.35 2.33
N GLU A 223 -11.01 5.82 3.03
CA GLU A 223 -10.91 7.24 3.37
C GLU A 223 -10.71 8.10 2.14
N LEU A 224 -9.88 7.67 1.20
CA LEU A 224 -9.70 8.37 -0.07
C LEU A 224 -11.00 8.36 -0.90
N LEU A 225 -11.77 7.27 -0.89
CA LEU A 225 -13.03 7.16 -1.64
C LEU A 225 -14.22 7.90 -1.02
N HIS A 226 -14.31 7.98 0.31
CA HIS A 226 -15.51 8.43 1.01
C HIS A 226 -15.34 9.73 1.79
N ASP A 227 -14.12 9.97 2.29
CA ASP A 227 -13.83 11.14 3.12
C ASP A 227 -13.26 12.30 2.28
N ARG A 228 -13.09 12.09 0.97
CA ARG A 228 -12.73 13.11 -0.03
C ARG A 228 -13.74 13.11 -1.17
N GLU A 229 -14.17 14.30 -1.60
CA GLU A 229 -15.14 14.45 -2.69
C GLU A 229 -14.49 14.32 -4.08
N HIS A 230 -13.24 14.75 -4.20
CA HIS A 230 -12.49 14.91 -5.44
C HIS A 230 -11.40 13.85 -5.58
N THR A 231 -11.72 12.59 -5.30
CA THR A 231 -10.72 11.51 -5.35
C THR A 231 -11.28 10.26 -5.99
N THR A 232 -10.53 9.71 -6.93
CA THR A 232 -10.81 8.39 -7.51
C THR A 232 -9.75 7.41 -7.03
N VAL A 233 -10.16 6.17 -6.77
CA VAL A 233 -9.24 5.12 -6.32
C VAL A 233 -9.39 3.88 -7.19
N ARG A 234 -8.24 3.36 -7.63
CA ARG A 234 -8.12 2.07 -8.31
C ARG A 234 -7.20 1.16 -7.50
N VAL A 235 -7.53 -0.13 -7.46
CA VAL A 235 -6.67 -1.15 -6.84
C VAL A 235 -6.36 -2.20 -7.90
N THR A 236 -5.09 -2.36 -8.19
CA THR A 236 -4.55 -3.33 -9.15
C THR A 236 -3.59 -4.27 -8.40
N SER A 237 -3.63 -5.55 -8.70
CA SER A 237 -2.60 -6.50 -8.28
C SER A 237 -1.80 -6.95 -9.48
N GLN A 238 -0.49 -6.87 -9.36
CA GLN A 238 0.48 -7.36 -10.32
C GLN A 238 1.29 -8.47 -9.64
N ASP A 239 1.16 -9.68 -10.16
CA ASP A 239 1.88 -10.85 -9.70
C ASP A 239 2.06 -11.80 -10.89
N ASP A 240 3.24 -11.70 -11.51
CA ASP A 240 3.56 -12.42 -12.74
C ASP A 240 3.71 -13.94 -12.49
N SER A 241 3.84 -14.35 -11.22
CA SER A 241 3.93 -15.75 -10.81
C SER A 241 2.57 -16.45 -10.72
N VAL A 242 1.48 -15.67 -10.54
CA VAL A 242 0.10 -16.16 -10.38
C VAL A 242 -0.75 -15.86 -11.62
N TRP A 243 -0.62 -14.68 -12.22
CA TRP A 243 -1.45 -14.24 -13.34
C TRP A 243 -0.62 -13.67 -14.49
N ALA A 244 -1.05 -13.96 -15.72
CA ALA A 244 -0.41 -13.42 -16.92
C ALA A 244 -0.68 -11.91 -17.15
N PHE A 245 -1.70 -11.36 -16.47
CA PHE A 245 -2.09 -9.95 -16.60
C PHE A 245 -2.48 -9.39 -15.22
N PRO A 246 -2.24 -8.08 -14.99
CA PRO A 246 -2.68 -7.42 -13.77
C PRO A 246 -4.19 -7.57 -13.51
N ARG A 247 -4.56 -7.79 -12.25
CA ARG A 247 -5.95 -7.97 -11.80
C ARG A 247 -6.49 -6.69 -11.19
N ASN A 248 -7.67 -6.25 -11.60
CA ASN A 248 -8.32 -5.06 -11.05
C ASN A 248 -9.26 -5.44 -9.88
N TYR A 249 -8.84 -5.11 -8.66
CA TYR A 249 -9.53 -5.37 -7.39
C TYR A 249 -10.36 -4.18 -6.88
N THR A 250 -10.45 -3.07 -7.62
CA THR A 250 -11.29 -1.92 -7.23
C THR A 250 -12.72 -2.33 -6.92
N GLY A 251 -13.24 -3.36 -7.61
CA GLY A 251 -14.59 -3.85 -7.42
C GLY A 251 -14.86 -4.48 -6.04
N LEU A 252 -13.82 -4.79 -5.24
CA LEU A 252 -13.97 -5.24 -3.86
C LEU A 252 -14.20 -4.08 -2.89
N PHE A 253 -13.83 -2.85 -3.26
CA PHE A 253 -13.95 -1.65 -2.43
C PHE A 253 -15.21 -0.83 -2.76
N LYS A 254 -16.29 -1.49 -3.20
CA LYS A 254 -17.58 -0.85 -3.54
C LYS A 254 -18.47 -0.51 -2.34
N MET A 255 -17.92 -0.52 -1.13
CA MET A 255 -18.66 -0.20 0.09
C MET A 255 -19.28 1.20 -0.02
N ALA A 256 -20.50 1.36 0.48
CA ALA A 256 -21.16 2.67 0.50
C ALA A 256 -20.63 3.53 1.66
N LYS A 257 -20.65 4.86 1.49
CA LYS A 257 -20.15 5.82 2.50
C LYS A 257 -20.84 5.68 3.86
N ASN A 258 -22.16 5.47 3.90
CA ASN A 258 -22.90 5.24 5.15
C ASN A 258 -22.39 4.01 5.92
N LYS A 259 -21.99 2.95 5.21
CA LYS A 259 -21.40 1.76 5.81
C LYS A 259 -19.98 2.02 6.31
N TRP A 260 -19.18 2.80 5.57
CA TRP A 260 -17.87 3.26 6.06
C TRP A 260 -17.99 4.05 7.36
N GLU A 261 -18.92 5.00 7.43
CA GLU A 261 -19.17 5.78 8.65
C GLU A 261 -19.65 4.89 9.80
N HIS A 262 -20.51 3.93 9.53
CA HIS A 262 -20.93 2.95 10.53
C HIS A 262 -19.73 2.18 11.08
N GLU A 263 -18.85 1.67 10.21
CA GLU A 263 -17.64 0.97 10.61
C GLU A 263 -16.73 1.84 11.47
N LYS A 264 -16.45 3.08 11.06
CA LYS A 264 -15.69 4.05 11.86
C LYS A 264 -16.32 4.24 13.25
N SER A 265 -17.65 4.30 13.35
CA SER A 265 -18.35 4.47 14.63
C SER A 265 -18.23 3.28 15.60
N LYS A 266 -17.95 2.08 15.09
CA LYS A 266 -17.77 0.86 15.88
C LYS A 266 -16.32 0.62 16.31
N GLN A 267 -15.39 1.42 15.80
CA GLN A 267 -14.00 1.36 16.19
C GLN A 267 -13.83 1.78 17.66
N ARG A 268 -12.87 1.14 18.35
CA ARG A 268 -12.52 1.55 19.71
C ARG A 268 -11.70 2.85 19.66
N PRO A 269 -11.75 3.69 20.71
CA PRO A 269 -10.88 4.87 20.78
C PRO A 269 -9.41 4.49 20.56
N ASN A 270 -8.71 5.22 19.69
CA ASN A 270 -7.31 5.01 19.31
C ASN A 270 -7.01 3.69 18.57
N ARG A 271 -7.99 3.09 17.89
CA ARG A 271 -7.76 1.90 17.08
C ARG A 271 -8.61 1.89 15.82
N ASP A 272 -7.97 1.99 14.66
CA ASP A 272 -8.59 1.62 13.41
C ASP A 272 -8.33 0.13 13.11
N TRP A 273 -9.21 -0.53 12.36
CA TRP A 273 -9.08 -1.97 12.04
C TRP A 273 -8.02 -2.25 10.97
N SER A 274 -7.07 -1.34 10.79
CA SER A 274 -6.05 -1.40 9.75
C SER A 274 -5.08 -2.57 9.98
N SER A 275 -4.76 -2.87 11.25
CA SER A 275 -3.86 -3.96 11.67
C SER A 275 -4.55 -5.29 12.01
N ASP A 276 -5.84 -5.44 11.67
CA ASP A 276 -6.57 -6.69 11.92
C ASP A 276 -6.28 -7.69 10.78
N PHE A 277 -5.15 -8.41 10.89
CA PHE A 277 -4.70 -9.36 9.88
C PHE A 277 -5.11 -10.80 10.18
N TRP A 278 -5.18 -11.61 9.12
CA TRP A 278 -5.31 -13.06 9.22
C TRP A 278 -4.02 -13.70 9.69
N VAL A 279 -4.15 -14.54 10.71
CA VAL A 279 -3.09 -15.39 11.23
C VAL A 279 -3.32 -16.79 10.68
N PRO A 280 -2.36 -17.38 9.94
CA PRO A 280 -2.51 -18.74 9.44
C PRO A 280 -2.69 -19.73 10.59
N PRO A 281 -3.38 -20.85 10.38
CA PRO A 281 -3.57 -21.85 11.42
C PRO A 281 -2.21 -22.35 11.90
N LEU A 282 -1.87 -22.02 13.15
CA LEU A 282 -0.64 -22.48 13.82
C LEU A 282 -0.83 -23.87 14.44
N GLY A 283 -1.84 -24.64 14.03
CA GLY A 283 -2.25 -25.91 14.64
C GLY A 283 -1.22 -27.04 14.61
N TRP A 284 -0.06 -26.83 13.96
CA TRP A 284 1.09 -27.74 14.03
C TRP A 284 2.19 -27.26 14.99
N ILE A 285 2.09 -26.02 15.49
CA ILE A 285 2.89 -25.50 16.59
C ILE A 285 2.17 -25.94 17.86
N VAL A 286 2.59 -27.08 18.41
CA VAL A 286 2.14 -27.53 19.73
C VAL A 286 2.74 -26.58 20.76
N LEU A 287 2.01 -25.52 21.10
CA LEU A 287 2.38 -24.65 22.21
C LEU A 287 1.81 -25.20 23.53
N PRO A 288 2.54 -25.09 24.65
CA PRO A 288 2.01 -25.43 25.97
C PRO A 288 0.78 -24.56 26.27
N GLY A 289 -0.41 -25.17 26.25
CA GLY A 289 -1.68 -24.46 26.44
C GLY A 289 -2.21 -23.85 25.15
N SER A 290 -2.99 -24.63 24.40
CA SER A 290 -3.67 -24.27 23.14
C SER A 290 -4.51 -22.98 23.17
N THR A 291 -4.76 -22.39 24.34
CA THR A 291 -5.47 -21.12 24.49
C THR A 291 -4.61 -19.90 24.15
N GLU A 292 -3.28 -19.97 24.30
CA GLU A 292 -2.39 -18.81 24.08
C GLU A 292 -2.41 -18.33 22.61
N LEU A 293 -2.66 -19.22 21.65
CA LEU A 293 -2.80 -18.84 20.24
C LEU A 293 -4.04 -18.00 19.95
N MET A 294 -5.14 -18.25 20.66
CA MET A 294 -6.36 -17.45 20.53
C MET A 294 -6.16 -16.02 21.04
N ASP A 295 -5.25 -15.86 22.01
CA ASP A 295 -4.91 -14.57 22.62
C ASP A 295 -3.95 -13.73 21.76
N LEU A 296 -3.44 -14.28 20.64
CA LEU A 296 -2.69 -13.52 19.64
C LEU A 296 -3.57 -12.50 18.92
N GLY A 297 -4.89 -12.70 18.88
CA GLY A 297 -5.79 -11.83 18.14
C GLY A 297 -5.66 -11.97 16.62
N GLY A 298 -6.09 -10.94 15.89
CA GLY A 298 -6.33 -10.99 14.45
C GLY A 298 -7.59 -11.77 14.08
N TYR A 299 -7.65 -12.22 12.82
CA TYR A 299 -8.58 -13.25 12.37
C TYR A 299 -7.84 -14.59 12.38
N ILE A 300 -8.23 -15.49 13.28
CA ILE A 300 -7.62 -16.80 13.43
C ILE A 300 -8.48 -17.81 12.68
N ASP A 301 -7.90 -18.51 11.71
CA ASP A 301 -8.57 -19.63 11.06
C ASP A 301 -8.52 -20.86 11.98
N ASN A 302 -9.68 -21.21 12.54
CA ASN A 302 -9.84 -22.41 13.37
C ASN A 302 -10.53 -23.52 12.58
N SER A 303 -9.90 -23.96 11.48
CA SER A 303 -10.36 -25.11 10.69
C SER A 303 -10.41 -26.43 11.48
N TYR A 304 -9.86 -26.49 12.69
CA TYR A 304 -9.89 -27.66 13.57
C TYR A 304 -10.97 -27.56 14.66
N GLY A 305 -12.23 -27.76 14.26
CA GLY A 305 -13.27 -28.32 15.13
C GLY A 305 -14.01 -27.37 16.09
N HIS A 306 -13.79 -26.05 16.04
CA HIS A 306 -14.58 -25.09 16.83
C HIS A 306 -15.58 -24.33 15.93
N PRO A 307 -16.91 -24.47 16.12
CA PRO A 307 -17.93 -23.98 15.18
C PRO A 307 -18.19 -22.46 15.21
N THR A 308 -17.31 -21.66 15.81
CA THR A 308 -17.61 -20.26 16.18
C THR A 308 -16.65 -19.22 15.61
N TYR A 309 -15.65 -19.58 14.80
CA TYR A 309 -14.69 -18.59 14.29
C TYR A 309 -14.50 -18.71 12.78
N ASN A 310 -14.65 -17.56 12.11
CA ASN A 310 -14.73 -17.36 10.67
C ASN A 310 -13.69 -18.21 9.91
N ASN A 311 -14.13 -19.09 9.02
CA ASN A 311 -13.22 -19.59 7.99
C ASN A 311 -12.93 -18.46 6.99
N LEU A 312 -11.78 -18.50 6.32
CA LEU A 312 -11.34 -17.45 5.40
C LEU A 312 -12.39 -17.15 4.30
N GLN A 313 -13.13 -18.18 3.86
CA GLN A 313 -14.18 -18.04 2.83
C GLN A 313 -15.41 -17.28 3.35
N GLU A 314 -15.90 -17.58 4.56
CA GLU A 314 -16.97 -16.84 5.22
C GLU A 314 -16.58 -15.38 5.40
N PHE A 315 -15.32 -15.12 5.75
CA PHE A 315 -14.81 -13.77 5.80
C PHE A 315 -14.85 -13.08 4.43
N HIS A 316 -14.40 -13.73 3.35
CA HIS A 316 -14.48 -13.16 2.00
C HIS A 316 -15.91 -12.86 1.57
N LEU A 317 -16.84 -13.76 1.88
CA LEU A 317 -18.26 -13.59 1.60
C LEU A 317 -18.84 -12.41 2.39
N SER A 318 -18.64 -12.39 3.71
CA SER A 318 -19.16 -11.32 4.56
C SER A 318 -18.52 -9.97 4.24
N ARG A 319 -17.20 -9.94 4.03
CA ARG A 319 -16.43 -8.69 3.86
C ARG A 319 -16.58 -8.11 2.46
N TRP A 320 -16.42 -8.93 1.43
CA TRP A 320 -16.30 -8.50 0.04
C TRP A 320 -17.34 -9.12 -0.88
N GLY A 321 -18.23 -9.99 -0.38
CA GLY A 321 -19.23 -10.63 -1.22
C GLY A 321 -18.61 -11.50 -2.31
N ILE A 322 -17.51 -12.20 -2.01
CA ILE A 322 -16.81 -13.08 -2.97
C ILE A 322 -16.53 -14.45 -2.37
N ASN A 323 -16.40 -15.46 -3.22
CA ASN A 323 -16.08 -16.82 -2.79
C ASN A 323 -14.58 -17.10 -2.87
N ASP A 324 -13.90 -16.46 -3.81
CA ASP A 324 -12.51 -16.80 -4.12
C ASP A 324 -11.72 -15.56 -4.54
N ILE A 325 -10.99 -14.99 -3.58
CA ILE A 325 -10.22 -13.76 -3.78
C ILE A 325 -9.17 -13.84 -4.90
N LEU A 326 -8.73 -15.03 -5.31
CA LEU A 326 -7.78 -15.20 -6.43
C LEU A 326 -8.45 -15.14 -7.80
N ARG A 327 -9.78 -15.25 -7.86
CA ARG A 327 -10.57 -15.28 -9.11
C ARG A 327 -11.52 -14.09 -9.19
N ASP A 328 -12.20 -13.81 -8.09
CA ASP A 328 -13.24 -12.81 -7.97
C ASP A 328 -12.61 -11.47 -7.56
N THR A 329 -12.65 -10.49 -8.47
CA THR A 329 -12.09 -9.16 -8.22
C THR A 329 -13.16 -8.08 -8.05
N THR A 330 -14.43 -8.50 -8.04
CA THR A 330 -15.60 -7.63 -7.85
C THR A 330 -16.60 -8.33 -6.95
N SER A 331 -17.15 -7.59 -5.98
CA SER A 331 -18.22 -8.08 -5.11
C SER A 331 -19.43 -8.53 -5.94
N SER A 332 -20.00 -9.69 -5.60
CA SER A 332 -21.30 -10.11 -6.15
C SER A 332 -22.48 -9.43 -5.43
N ALA A 333 -22.27 -8.85 -4.25
CA ALA A 333 -23.28 -8.08 -3.56
C ALA A 333 -23.48 -6.74 -4.28
N SER A 334 -24.75 -6.37 -4.53
CA SER A 334 -25.04 -5.05 -5.09
C SER A 334 -24.71 -3.97 -4.05
N ALA A 335 -24.32 -2.78 -4.51
CA ALA A 335 -23.96 -1.68 -3.60
C ALA A 335 -25.17 -1.19 -2.78
N GLU A 336 -26.39 -1.47 -3.25
CA GLU A 336 -27.67 -1.07 -2.65
C GLU A 336 -28.28 -2.20 -1.78
N ASP A 337 -28.15 -3.48 -2.18
CA ASP A 337 -28.62 -4.65 -1.42
C ASP A 337 -27.62 -5.12 -0.34
N ALA A 338 -26.56 -4.34 -0.10
CA ALA A 338 -25.75 -4.47 1.12
C ALA A 338 -26.46 -3.91 2.36
N ASP A 339 -27.77 -3.69 2.28
CA ASP A 339 -28.68 -3.45 3.38
C ASP A 339 -28.53 -4.56 4.42
N PHE A 340 -27.90 -4.21 5.54
CA PHE A 340 -27.88 -4.92 6.82
C PHE A 340 -28.14 -6.44 6.70
N VAL A 341 -27.20 -7.18 6.10
CA VAL A 341 -27.00 -8.56 6.59
C VAL A 341 -26.52 -8.38 8.01
N ASP A 342 -27.50 -8.41 8.92
CA ASP A 342 -27.44 -8.31 10.38
C ASP A 342 -26.01 -8.11 10.92
N ASP A 343 -25.74 -6.95 11.55
CA ASP A 343 -24.44 -6.52 12.12
C ASP A 343 -23.69 -7.64 12.88
N SER A 344 -24.43 -8.66 13.34
CA SER A 344 -24.02 -9.98 13.81
C SER A 344 -22.92 -10.70 13.02
N TYR A 345 -22.81 -10.50 11.69
CA TYR A 345 -21.90 -11.27 10.83
C TYR A 345 -20.71 -10.49 10.28
N TRP A 346 -20.55 -9.22 10.65
CA TRP A 346 -19.36 -8.48 10.23
C TRP A 346 -18.17 -8.94 11.08
N PRO A 347 -17.15 -9.58 10.48
CA PRO A 347 -16.04 -10.10 11.26
C PRO A 347 -15.27 -8.91 11.83
N VAL A 348 -15.33 -8.71 13.15
CA VAL A 348 -14.52 -7.72 13.87
C VAL A 348 -13.26 -8.41 14.38
N GLY A 349 -12.10 -7.94 13.96
CA GLY A 349 -10.81 -8.48 14.38
C GLY A 349 -10.52 -8.20 15.85
N ILE A 350 -9.93 -9.18 16.52
CA ILE A 350 -9.32 -8.99 17.84
C ILE A 350 -7.97 -8.30 17.62
N PRO A 351 -7.54 -7.33 18.46
CA PRO A 351 -6.26 -6.68 18.24
C PRO A 351 -5.14 -7.69 18.31
N PHE A 352 -4.20 -7.62 17.37
CA PHE A 352 -3.06 -8.51 17.39
C PHE A 352 -2.15 -8.22 18.59
N ASN A 353 -1.74 -9.27 19.30
CA ASN A 353 -0.94 -9.19 20.51
C ASN A 353 0.53 -9.48 20.20
N HIS A 354 1.24 -8.47 19.66
CA HIS A 354 2.67 -8.57 19.33
C HIS A 354 3.53 -8.97 20.51
N ARG A 355 3.16 -8.54 21.74
CA ARG A 355 3.90 -8.90 22.95
C ARG A 355 3.81 -10.39 23.25
N LEU A 356 2.63 -10.97 23.07
CA LEU A 356 2.44 -12.41 23.22
C LEU A 356 3.20 -13.16 22.13
N LEU A 357 3.13 -12.72 20.88
CA LEU A 357 3.92 -13.33 19.79
C LEU A 357 5.42 -13.35 20.13
N GLN A 358 5.98 -12.22 20.59
CA GLN A 358 7.37 -12.14 21.01
C GLN A 358 7.66 -13.10 22.18
N THR A 359 6.77 -13.17 23.17
CA THR A 359 6.90 -14.09 24.30
C THR A 359 6.91 -15.56 23.82
N LEU A 360 6.10 -15.91 22.83
CA LEU A 360 6.07 -17.24 22.24
C LEU A 360 7.36 -17.54 21.45
N ILE A 361 7.90 -16.56 20.72
CA ILE A 361 9.20 -16.68 20.05
C ILE A 361 10.30 -16.93 21.07
N ASP A 362 10.32 -16.16 22.16
CA ASP A 362 11.31 -16.26 23.22
C ASP A 362 11.21 -17.62 23.95
N ARG A 363 9.99 -18.13 24.16
CA ARG A 363 9.74 -19.47 24.77
C ARG A 363 10.13 -20.62 23.85
N GLY A 364 9.87 -20.50 22.55
CA GLY A 364 10.23 -21.50 21.54
C GLY A 364 11.75 -21.74 21.42
N VAL A 365 12.58 -20.92 22.09
CA VAL A 365 14.02 -21.15 22.28
C VAL A 365 14.30 -22.30 23.24
N PHE A 366 13.44 -22.55 24.24
CA PHE A 366 13.75 -23.43 25.36
C PHE A 366 13.33 -24.89 25.15
N GLU A 367 12.30 -25.16 24.35
CA GLU A 367 11.79 -26.53 24.17
C GLU A 367 12.55 -27.36 23.12
N ALA A 368 13.43 -26.74 22.31
CA ALA A 368 14.25 -27.46 21.34
C ALA A 368 15.53 -28.06 21.95
N GLU A 369 15.95 -27.63 23.15
CA GLU A 369 17.18 -28.12 23.81
C GLU A 369 16.94 -29.25 24.83
N GLU A 370 15.72 -29.49 25.31
CA GLU A 370 15.47 -30.46 26.39
C GLU A 370 15.19 -31.91 25.95
N ASP A 371 14.95 -32.19 24.66
CA ASP A 371 14.63 -33.56 24.18
C ASP A 371 15.78 -34.29 23.46
N MET A 372 17.01 -33.73 23.46
CA MET A 372 18.12 -34.29 22.67
C MET A 372 19.28 -34.91 23.46
N PHE A 373 19.13 -35.11 24.78
CA PHE A 373 20.08 -35.89 25.59
C PHE A 373 19.39 -36.64 26.73
N SER A 374 18.81 -37.80 26.42
CA SER A 374 18.92 -38.95 27.32
C SER A 374 19.42 -40.17 26.53
N GLU A 375 20.74 -40.23 26.39
CA GLU A 375 21.49 -41.45 25.99
C GLU A 375 21.46 -42.50 27.12
N ASP A 376 20.29 -42.79 27.70
CA ASP A 376 20.13 -43.88 28.69
C ASP A 376 19.43 -45.12 28.09
N ASP A 377 19.17 -45.12 26.77
CA ASP A 377 18.83 -46.33 26.02
C ASP A 377 20.05 -46.81 25.19
N TRP A 378 21.06 -47.36 25.90
CA TRP A 378 22.09 -48.27 25.36
C TRP A 378 22.30 -49.48 26.27
#